data_AF-A0A0F4JGD7-F1
#
_entry.id   AF-A0A0F4JGD7-F1
#
_cell.length_a   1.000
_cell.length_b   1.000
_cell.length_c   1.000
_cell.angle_alpha   90.00
_cell.angle_beta   90.00
_cell.angle_gamma   90.00
#
_symmetry.space_group_name_H-M   'P 1'
#
loop_
_entity.id
_entity.type
_entity.pdbx_description
1 polymer ?
#
loop_
_entity_poly.entity_id
_entity_poly.type
_entity_poly.pdbx_seq_one_letter_code
_entity_poly.pdbx_strand_id
1 'polypeptide(L)'
;MMNLAAALAMSATGTAFASALGVVVAVLLVGAVWWGVKRRAAEPKPPTAGQQPRRPAAARRPEERREAEGQPFPSDGSRRTAHELKGYGNFGSPEDERS
;
A
#
# COMPACT_ATOMS: atom_id res chain seq x y z
N MET A 1 -13.96 -48.65 -31.99
CA MET A 1 -12.79 -47.75 -32.08
C MET A 1 -13.32 -46.32 -32.18
N MET A 2 -12.93 -45.42 -31.29
CA MET A 2 -13.42 -44.04 -31.31
C MET A 2 -12.68 -43.22 -32.38
N ASN A 3 -13.41 -42.55 -33.25
CA ASN A 3 -12.87 -41.84 -34.41
C ASN A 3 -12.16 -40.55 -33.97
N LEU A 4 -11.00 -40.23 -34.56
CA LEU A 4 -10.13 -39.10 -34.18
C LEU A 4 -10.89 -37.75 -34.06
N ALA A 5 -11.93 -37.55 -34.88
CA ALA A 5 -12.79 -36.37 -34.85
C ALA A 5 -13.56 -36.21 -33.52
N ALA A 6 -14.02 -37.32 -32.92
CA ALA A 6 -14.71 -37.30 -31.62
C ALA A 6 -13.73 -36.97 -30.47
N ALA A 7 -12.47 -37.41 -30.56
CA ALA A 7 -11.44 -37.07 -29.59
C ALA A 7 -11.09 -35.57 -29.65
N LEU A 8 -10.87 -35.03 -30.86
CA LEU A 8 -10.61 -33.60 -31.08
C LEU A 8 -11.78 -32.71 -30.68
N ALA A 9 -13.04 -33.13 -30.93
CA ALA A 9 -14.22 -32.39 -30.49
C ALA A 9 -14.32 -32.32 -28.95
N MET A 10 -13.97 -33.42 -28.26
CA MET A 10 -13.93 -33.45 -26.79
C MET A 10 -12.80 -32.57 -26.24
N SER A 11 -11.67 -32.45 -26.94
CA SER A 11 -10.56 -31.54 -26.62
C SER A 11 -10.89 -30.06 -26.88
N ALA A 12 -11.50 -29.75 -28.02
CA ALA A 12 -11.77 -28.38 -28.46
C ALA A 12 -12.74 -27.64 -27.53
N THR A 13 -13.75 -28.36 -27.01
CA THR A 13 -14.74 -27.78 -26.09
C THR A 13 -14.11 -27.41 -24.74
N GLY A 14 -13.22 -28.26 -24.23
CA GLY A 14 -12.50 -28.01 -22.97
C GLY A 14 -11.55 -26.83 -23.06
N THR A 15 -10.79 -26.72 -24.17
CA THR A 15 -9.88 -25.59 -24.38
C THR A 15 -10.63 -24.28 -24.54
N ALA A 16 -11.72 -24.24 -25.33
CA ALA A 16 -12.51 -23.03 -25.51
C ALA A 16 -13.14 -22.55 -24.18
N PHE A 17 -13.65 -23.46 -23.36
CA PHE A 17 -14.19 -23.13 -22.05
C PHE A 17 -13.12 -22.61 -21.08
N ALA A 18 -11.96 -23.27 -21.03
CA ALA A 18 -10.84 -22.82 -20.21
C ALA A 18 -10.32 -21.44 -20.63
N SER A 19 -10.22 -21.18 -21.94
CA SER A 19 -9.85 -19.86 -22.47
C SER A 19 -10.90 -18.80 -22.11
N ALA A 20 -12.19 -19.11 -22.27
CA ALA A 20 -13.27 -18.19 -21.91
C ALA A 20 -13.25 -17.85 -20.41
N LEU A 21 -13.07 -18.85 -19.54
CA LEU A 21 -12.90 -18.63 -18.11
C LEU A 21 -11.67 -17.76 -17.80
N GLY A 22 -10.54 -18.03 -18.46
CA GLY A 22 -9.33 -17.22 -18.32
C GLY A 22 -9.57 -15.74 -18.67
N VAL A 23 -10.30 -15.48 -19.75
CA VAL A 23 -10.68 -14.11 -20.15
C VAL A 23 -11.62 -13.48 -19.13
N VAL A 24 -12.62 -14.21 -18.63
CA VAL A 24 -13.54 -13.71 -17.60
C VAL A 24 -12.76 -13.30 -16.34
N VAL A 25 -11.87 -14.16 -15.84
CA VAL A 25 -11.04 -13.85 -14.68
C VAL A 25 -10.14 -12.64 -14.95
N ALA A 26 -9.52 -12.56 -16.13
CA ALA A 26 -8.68 -11.42 -16.49
C ALA A 26 -9.47 -10.09 -16.49
N VAL A 27 -10.69 -10.07 -17.05
CA VAL A 27 -11.55 -8.88 -17.05
C VAL A 27 -11.94 -8.48 -15.63
N LEU A 28 -12.27 -9.45 -14.76
CA LEU A 28 -12.58 -9.18 -13.36
C LEU A 28 -11.38 -8.57 -12.61
N LEU A 29 -10.17 -9.10 -12.82
CA LEU A 29 -8.95 -8.57 -12.20
C LEU A 29 -8.63 -7.16 -12.68
N VAL A 30 -8.71 -6.91 -13.99
CA VAL A 30 -8.50 -5.57 -14.56
C VAL A 30 -9.53 -4.59 -14.02
N GLY A 31 -10.81 -4.98 -13.97
CA GLY A 31 -11.88 -4.16 -13.40
C GLY A 31 -11.66 -3.82 -11.92
N ALA A 32 -11.22 -4.79 -11.11
CA ALA A 32 -10.92 -4.58 -9.70
C ALA A 32 -9.75 -3.60 -9.49
N VAL A 33 -8.67 -3.76 -10.24
CA VAL A 33 -7.51 -2.84 -10.19
C VAL A 33 -7.93 -1.44 -10.62
N TRP A 34 -8.66 -1.31 -11.72
CA TRP A 34 -9.14 -0.02 -12.22
C TRP A 34 -10.08 0.66 -11.22
N TRP A 35 -10.98 -0.08 -10.58
CA TRP A 35 -11.83 0.44 -9.51
C TRP A 35 -11.00 0.96 -8.34
N GLY A 36 -10.00 0.20 -7.89
CA GLY A 36 -9.09 0.61 -6.82
C GLY A 36 -8.37 1.92 -7.14
N VAL A 37 -7.85 2.06 -8.37
CA VAL A 37 -7.21 3.29 -8.84
C VAL A 37 -8.21 4.45 -8.89
N LYS A 38 -9.41 4.23 -9.44
CA LYS A 38 -10.45 5.26 -9.52
C LYS A 38 -10.86 5.75 -8.14
N ARG A 39 -10.96 4.85 -7.15
CA ARG A 39 -11.28 5.20 -5.77
C ARG A 39 -10.19 6.06 -5.13
N ARG A 40 -8.91 5.74 -5.35
CA ARG A 40 -7.77 6.55 -4.88
C ARG A 40 -7.68 7.90 -5.58
N ALA A 41 -8.11 8.00 -6.85
CA ALA A 41 -8.16 9.27 -7.56
C ALA A 41 -9.23 10.24 -7.02
N ALA A 42 -10.19 9.74 -6.24
CA ALA A 42 -11.14 10.57 -5.52
C ALA A 42 -10.57 11.15 -4.20
N GLU A 43 -9.40 10.66 -3.75
CA GLU A 43 -8.71 11.25 -2.61
C GLU A 43 -8.02 12.56 -3.03
N PRO A 44 -7.99 13.57 -2.15
CA PRO A 44 -7.24 14.79 -2.41
C PRO A 44 -5.78 14.46 -2.69
N LYS A 45 -5.23 15.02 -3.78
CA LYS A 45 -3.81 14.84 -4.14
C LYS A 45 -2.93 15.23 -2.94
N PRO A 46 -1.86 14.48 -2.64
CA PRO A 46 -0.94 14.84 -1.56
C PRO A 46 -0.53 16.30 -1.65
N PRO A 47 -0.46 17.01 -0.51
CA PRO A 47 -0.17 18.43 -0.50
C PRO A 47 1.17 18.68 -1.19
N THR A 48 1.16 19.60 -2.16
CA THR A 48 2.38 19.99 -2.87
C THR A 48 3.31 20.73 -1.90
N ALA A 49 4.62 20.74 -2.12
CA ALA A 49 5.59 21.42 -1.24
C ALA A 49 5.21 22.89 -0.94
N GLY A 50 4.59 23.59 -1.89
CA GLY A 50 4.08 24.96 -1.69
C GLY A 50 2.79 25.07 -0.87
N GLN A 51 2.07 23.97 -0.69
CA GLN A 51 0.91 23.85 0.21
C GLN A 51 1.31 23.46 1.63
N GLN A 52 2.59 23.15 1.88
CA GLN A 52 3.06 22.91 3.23
C GLN A 52 2.86 24.18 4.07
N PRO A 53 2.40 24.04 5.34
CA PRO A 53 2.28 25.15 6.26
C PRO A 53 3.61 25.89 6.34
N ARG A 54 3.63 27.18 5.97
CA ARG A 54 4.81 28.02 6.16
C ARG A 54 5.02 28.23 7.65
N ARG A 55 6.28 28.15 8.08
CA ARG A 55 6.65 28.41 9.47
C ARG A 55 6.14 29.81 9.85
N PRO A 56 5.29 29.96 10.87
CA PRO A 56 4.82 31.27 11.29
C PRO A 56 6.00 32.13 11.77
N ALA A 57 5.93 33.44 11.53
CA ALA A 57 7.01 34.39 11.83
C ALA A 57 7.42 34.42 13.31
N ALA A 58 6.49 34.06 14.19
CA ALA A 58 6.75 33.81 15.60
C ALA A 58 6.26 32.40 15.95
N ALA A 59 7.19 31.48 16.16
CA ALA A 59 6.86 30.22 16.80
C ALA A 59 6.55 30.51 18.27
N ARG A 60 5.28 30.68 18.62
CA ARG A 60 4.82 30.72 20.02
C ARG A 60 4.83 29.30 20.60
N ARG A 61 5.91 28.56 20.39
CA ARG A 61 6.07 27.21 20.92
C ARG A 61 6.67 27.38 22.32
N PRO A 62 6.01 26.95 23.40
CA PRO A 62 6.70 26.81 24.66
C PRO A 62 7.90 25.88 24.42
N GLU A 63 9.09 26.31 24.80
CA GLU A 63 10.25 25.45 24.87
C GLU A 63 10.00 24.45 26.00
N GLU A 64 9.27 23.38 25.70
CA GLU A 64 9.31 22.18 26.51
C GLU A 64 10.74 21.67 26.45
N ARG A 65 11.51 22.01 27.49
CA ARG A 65 12.81 21.44 27.77
C ARG A 65 12.56 19.99 28.18
N ARG A 66 12.38 19.10 27.19
CA ARG A 66 12.38 17.66 27.44
C ARG A 66 13.75 17.32 28.00
N GLU A 67 13.76 16.77 29.21
CA GLU A 67 14.93 16.06 29.71
C GLU A 67 15.29 15.00 28.67
N ALA A 68 16.57 14.90 28.32
CA ALA A 68 17.02 13.88 27.41
C ALA A 68 16.72 12.52 28.06
N GLU A 69 15.69 11.82 27.57
CA GLU A 69 15.42 10.45 27.96
C GLU A 69 16.72 9.66 27.78
N GLY A 70 17.12 8.93 28.83
CA GLY A 70 18.51 8.64 29.21
C GLY A 70 19.35 7.75 28.28
N GLN A 71 19.09 7.73 26.98
CA GLN A 71 19.97 7.10 26.00
C GLN A 71 20.29 8.06 24.84
N PRO A 72 21.54 8.58 24.76
CA PRO A 72 22.00 9.24 23.56
C PRO A 72 22.01 8.26 22.38
N PHE A 73 21.65 8.75 21.19
CA PHE A 73 21.76 7.95 19.97
C PHE A 73 23.22 7.54 19.73
N PRO A 74 23.47 6.31 19.21
CA PRO A 74 24.82 5.88 18.82
C PRO A 74 25.46 6.90 17.87
N SER A 75 26.65 7.38 18.22
CA SER A 75 27.42 8.36 17.44
C SER A 75 28.32 7.73 16.37
N ASP A 76 28.32 6.39 16.29
CA ASP A 76 29.09 5.57 15.35
C ASP A 76 28.55 5.61 13.91
N GLY A 77 27.46 6.35 13.69
CA GLY A 77 26.79 6.44 12.39
C GLY A 77 25.99 5.18 12.03
N SER A 78 25.90 4.20 12.93
CA SER A 78 25.11 3.00 12.73
C SER A 78 23.62 3.33 12.90
N ARG A 79 22.96 3.59 11.77
CA ARG A 79 21.50 3.69 11.75
C ARG A 79 20.94 2.29 11.82
N ARG A 80 20.18 1.98 12.87
CA ARG A 80 19.36 0.77 12.89
C ARG A 80 18.39 0.83 11.73
N THR A 81 18.48 -0.14 10.83
CA THR A 81 17.58 -0.33 9.71
C THR A 81 16.24 -0.89 10.22
N ALA A 82 15.17 -0.74 9.45
CA ALA A 82 13.81 -1.05 9.89
C ALA A 82 13.62 -2.49 10.41
N HIS A 83 14.37 -3.46 9.87
CA HIS A 83 14.31 -4.86 10.29
C HIS A 83 15.10 -5.15 11.58
N GLU A 84 15.98 -4.23 12.00
CA GLU A 84 16.72 -4.29 13.26
C GLU A 84 15.91 -3.70 14.43
N LEU A 85 14.81 -3.00 14.13
CA LEU A 85 13.84 -2.47 15.11
C LEU A 85 12.81 -3.54 15.49
N LYS A 86 13.27 -4.65 16.06
CA LYS A 86 12.40 -5.74 16.56
C LYS A 86 11.38 -5.17 17.56
N GLY A 87 10.10 -5.23 17.21
CA GLY A 87 8.99 -4.82 18.06
C GLY A 87 8.53 -3.36 17.96
N TYR A 88 9.22 -2.50 17.17
CA TYR A 88 8.89 -1.07 17.06
C TYR A 88 8.39 -0.61 15.68
N GLY A 89 8.31 -1.52 14.70
CA GLY A 89 7.97 -1.18 13.31
C GLY A 89 6.47 -1.00 13.00
N ASN A 90 5.57 -1.31 13.94
CA ASN A 90 4.11 -1.31 13.67
C ASN A 90 3.27 -0.69 14.80
N PHE A 91 3.78 0.36 15.46
CA PHE A 91 2.89 1.19 16.27
C PHE A 91 2.01 2.00 15.33
N GLY A 92 0.77 1.54 15.14
CA GLY A 92 -0.27 2.35 14.53
C GLY A 92 -0.33 3.72 15.22
N SER A 93 -0.64 4.76 14.45
CA SER A 93 -0.86 6.09 15.02
C SER A 93 -1.90 5.98 16.16
N PRO A 94 -1.63 6.54 17.35
CA PRO A 94 -2.66 6.64 18.38
C PRO A 94 -3.87 7.34 17.76
N GLU A 95 -5.03 6.69 17.80
CA GLU A 95 -6.29 7.35 17.47
C GLU A 95 -6.42 8.54 18.41
N ASP A 96 -6.64 9.73 17.83
CA ASP A 96 -6.74 10.99 18.56
C ASP A 96 -8.06 10.97 19.36
N GLU A 97 -7.98 10.40 20.56
CA GLU A 97 -9.07 10.31 21.53
C GLU A 97 -9.29 11.69 22.16
N ARG A 98 -9.93 12.60 21.41
CA ARG A 98 -10.54 13.84 21.92
C ARG A 98 -11.87 14.11 21.23
N SER A 99 -12.94 13.58 21.84
CA SER A 99 -14.31 14.07 21.74
C SER A 99 -14.82 14.41 23.13
#